data_AF-A0A8D8GHW3-F1
#
_entry.id   AF-A0A8D8GHW3-F1
#
_cell.length_a   1.000
_cell.length_b   1.000
_cell.length_c   1.000
_cell.angle_alpha   90.00
_cell.angle_beta   90.00
_cell.angle_gamma   90.00
#
_symmetry.space_group_name_H-M   'P 1'
#
loop_
_entity.id
_entity.type
_entity.pdbx_description
1 polymer ?
#
loop_
_entity_poly.entity_id
_entity_poly.type
_entity_poly.pdbx_seq_one_letter_code
_entity_poly.pdbx_strand_id
1 'polypeptide(L)'
;MAYLLILGLAVLALLTGQSSANYEYQTKYLDVPLDHFSYVNESVTFKLRYLTNDTYNPDGSGPILFYTGNEGDIELFAQNTGFMWELAPKLKASLVFAEHRFYGKTLPFGNASYESPRHLGYLTSEQALADFAYLLAQINPSNRTVRARPVVAFGGSYGGMLAAWFRMKYPHMVTGAIAASAPIRQFDTDCGVFNQILTSVFSVAYTKECSLNIGRSWDVLKNYSSSADGLKTLNEKFKFCSNLTKAEDVTGTFFDYLIDVYGNLAMI
;
A
#
# COMPACT_ATOMS: atom_id res chain seq x y z
N MET A 1 -6.92 36.67 -22.36
CA MET A 1 -6.07 36.28 -21.21
C MET A 1 -6.48 34.97 -20.52
N ALA A 2 -7.54 34.27 -20.97
CA ALA A 2 -7.97 32.98 -20.38
C ALA A 2 -7.40 31.72 -21.10
N TYR A 3 -6.80 31.88 -22.29
CA TYR A 3 -6.27 30.75 -23.08
C TYR A 3 -4.83 30.35 -22.71
N LEU A 4 -4.09 31.15 -21.95
CA LEU A 4 -2.72 30.83 -21.52
C LEU A 4 -2.64 29.96 -20.25
N LEU A 5 -3.72 29.88 -19.47
CA LEU A 5 -3.74 29.12 -18.21
C LEU A 5 -4.03 27.62 -18.41
N ILE A 6 -4.72 27.24 -19.48
CA ILE A 6 -5.04 25.83 -19.77
C ILE A 6 -3.82 25.09 -20.37
N LEU A 7 -2.93 25.81 -21.06
CA LEU A 7 -1.64 25.26 -21.50
C LEU A 7 -0.64 25.06 -20.35
N GLY A 8 -0.73 25.84 -19.26
CA GLY A 8 0.18 25.72 -18.11
C GLY A 8 -0.03 24.44 -17.29
N LEU A 9 -1.28 23.96 -17.15
CA LEU A 9 -1.61 22.74 -16.42
C LEU A 9 -1.34 21.46 -17.23
N ALA A 10 -1.50 21.51 -18.56
CA ALA A 10 -1.11 20.40 -19.44
C ALA A 10 0.42 20.24 -19.52
N VAL A 11 1.16 21.34 -19.50
CA VAL A 11 2.64 21.31 -19.56
C VAL A 11 3.28 20.88 -18.23
N LEU A 12 2.66 21.16 -17.07
CA LEU A 12 3.18 20.65 -15.79
C LEU A 12 2.97 19.14 -15.62
N ALA A 13 1.87 18.58 -16.14
CA ALA A 13 1.64 17.14 -16.16
C ALA A 13 2.54 16.39 -17.19
N LEU A 14 3.06 17.11 -18.19
CA LEU A 14 3.98 16.58 -19.20
C LEU A 14 5.47 16.71 -18.80
N LEU A 15 5.80 17.44 -17.73
CA LEU A 15 7.17 17.63 -17.25
C LEU A 15 7.53 16.80 -16.01
N THR A 16 6.55 16.19 -15.34
CA THR A 16 6.81 14.98 -14.54
C THR A 16 6.74 13.80 -15.48
N GLY A 17 7.77 13.64 -16.31
CA GLY A 17 8.12 12.30 -16.75
C GLY A 17 8.37 11.51 -15.47
N GLN A 18 7.37 10.75 -15.01
CA GLN A 18 7.63 9.58 -14.18
C GLN A 18 8.54 8.74 -15.06
N SER A 19 9.84 8.93 -14.89
CA SER A 19 10.80 7.90 -15.22
C SER A 19 10.35 6.75 -14.35
N SER A 20 9.55 5.86 -14.91
CA SER A 20 9.43 4.51 -14.37
C SER A 20 10.85 3.97 -14.48
N ALA A 21 11.65 4.18 -13.43
CA ALA A 21 12.90 3.50 -13.29
C ALA A 21 12.51 2.04 -13.25
N ASN A 22 12.62 1.34 -14.37
CA ASN A 22 12.32 -0.08 -14.44
C ASN A 22 13.39 -0.78 -13.62
N TYR A 23 13.15 -0.91 -12.32
CA TYR A 23 14.05 -1.61 -11.44
C TYR A 23 14.07 -3.07 -11.84
N GLU A 24 15.27 -3.61 -12.01
CA GLU A 24 15.46 -5.00 -12.41
C GLU A 24 15.42 -5.92 -11.19
N TYR A 25 14.64 -6.99 -11.26
CA TYR A 25 14.59 -8.02 -10.23
C TYR A 25 14.27 -9.37 -10.86
N GLN A 26 14.64 -10.43 -10.14
CA GLN A 26 14.20 -11.79 -10.44
C GLN A 26 12.95 -12.11 -9.63
N THR A 27 11.89 -12.55 -10.31
CA THR A 27 10.69 -13.08 -9.64
C THR A 27 10.92 -14.55 -9.28
N LYS A 28 10.74 -14.88 -8.00
CA LYS A 28 10.89 -16.22 -7.46
C LYS A 28 9.63 -16.62 -6.68
N TYR A 29 9.50 -17.93 -6.46
CA TYR A 29 8.42 -18.49 -5.67
C TYR A 29 8.96 -19.48 -4.65
N LEU A 30 8.37 -19.51 -3.47
CA LEU A 30 8.68 -20.46 -2.39
C LEU A 30 7.41 -21.18 -1.96
N ASP A 31 7.48 -22.49 -1.75
CA ASP A 31 6.39 -23.21 -1.06
C ASP A 31 6.44 -22.85 0.43
N VAL A 32 5.36 -22.23 0.92
CA VAL A 32 5.20 -21.89 2.33
C VAL A 32 3.98 -22.60 2.91
N PRO A 33 4.00 -22.98 4.20
CA PRO A 33 2.83 -23.54 4.86
C PRO A 33 1.59 -22.66 4.71
N LEU A 34 0.45 -23.28 4.44
CA LEU A 34 -0.84 -22.60 4.44
C LEU A 34 -1.13 -21.99 5.83
N ASP A 35 -0.83 -22.76 6.87
CA ASP A 35 -1.07 -22.40 8.26
C ASP A 35 0.19 -22.62 9.11
N HIS A 36 0.75 -21.55 9.65
CA HIS A 36 1.91 -21.60 10.55
C HIS A 36 1.55 -21.86 12.01
N PHE A 37 0.26 -21.80 12.36
CA PHE A 37 -0.21 -21.85 13.75
C PHE A 37 -1.06 -23.08 14.06
N SER A 38 -1.17 -24.02 13.11
CA SER A 38 -1.83 -25.30 13.28
C SER A 38 -1.01 -26.42 12.66
N TYR A 39 -0.94 -27.54 13.38
CA TYR A 39 -0.28 -28.76 12.90
C TYR A 39 -1.23 -29.75 12.22
N VAL A 40 -2.51 -29.39 12.07
CA VAL A 40 -3.53 -30.30 11.49
C VAL A 40 -3.29 -30.59 10.01
N ASN A 41 -2.70 -29.64 9.27
CA ASN A 41 -2.50 -29.71 7.82
C ASN A 41 -1.08 -29.29 7.40
N GLU A 42 -0.05 -29.75 8.12
CA GLU A 42 1.36 -29.35 7.91
C GLU A 42 1.87 -29.51 6.46
N SER A 43 1.30 -30.46 5.70
CA SER A 43 1.72 -30.74 4.32
C SER A 43 1.10 -29.80 3.29
N VAL A 44 0.13 -28.95 3.67
CA VAL A 44 -0.54 -28.06 2.73
C VAL A 44 0.26 -26.77 2.59
N THR A 45 0.77 -26.53 1.39
CA THR A 45 1.56 -25.34 1.05
C THR A 45 0.95 -24.57 -0.10
N PHE A 46 1.36 -23.31 -0.23
CA PHE A 46 1.08 -22.49 -1.41
C PHE A 46 2.35 -21.75 -1.87
N LYS A 47 2.31 -21.20 -3.09
CA LYS A 47 3.43 -20.45 -3.66
C LYS A 47 3.41 -18.99 -3.19
N LEU A 48 4.37 -18.63 -2.33
CA LEU A 48 4.71 -17.26 -1.99
C LEU A 48 5.57 -16.63 -3.08
N ARG A 49 5.10 -15.56 -3.73
CA ARG A 49 5.91 -14.77 -4.66
C ARG A 49 6.85 -13.85 -3.91
N TYR A 50 8.09 -13.73 -4.35
CA TYR A 50 9.00 -12.69 -3.89
C TYR A 50 9.95 -12.26 -5.00
N LEU A 51 10.43 -11.02 -4.94
CA LEU A 51 11.36 -10.45 -5.90
C LEU A 51 12.74 -10.34 -5.25
N THR A 52 13.79 -10.64 -6.00
CA THR A 52 15.18 -10.50 -5.51
C THR A 52 16.06 -9.74 -6.48
N ASN A 53 16.92 -8.87 -5.95
CA ASN A 53 18.05 -8.31 -6.68
C ASN A 53 19.32 -8.40 -5.83
N ASP A 54 20.33 -9.09 -6.35
CA ASP A 54 21.63 -9.29 -5.70
C ASP A 54 22.77 -8.55 -6.45
N THR A 55 22.44 -7.72 -7.44
CA THR A 55 23.41 -7.03 -8.31
C THR A 55 24.42 -6.21 -7.51
N TYR A 56 23.99 -5.63 -6.39
CA TYR A 56 24.82 -4.78 -5.53
C TYR A 56 25.55 -5.55 -4.42
N ASN A 57 25.32 -6.85 -4.29
CA ASN A 57 25.92 -7.70 -3.28
C ASN A 57 26.36 -9.07 -3.85
N PRO A 58 27.26 -9.09 -4.85
CA PRO A 58 27.61 -10.31 -5.58
C PRO A 58 28.36 -11.34 -4.73
N ASP A 59 29.01 -10.93 -3.64
CA ASP A 59 29.70 -11.83 -2.71
C ASP A 59 28.79 -12.38 -1.59
N GLY A 60 27.53 -11.93 -1.53
CA GLY A 60 26.57 -12.38 -0.54
C GLY A 60 26.88 -11.93 0.90
N SER A 61 27.82 -11.01 1.12
CA SER A 61 28.28 -10.64 2.47
C SER A 61 27.52 -9.48 3.11
N GLY A 62 26.93 -8.60 2.31
CA GLY A 62 26.22 -7.40 2.77
C GLY A 62 24.84 -7.68 3.39
N PRO A 63 24.13 -6.67 3.90
CA PRO A 63 22.81 -6.85 4.52
C PRO A 63 21.72 -7.19 3.48
N ILE A 64 20.55 -7.61 3.96
CA ILE A 64 19.33 -7.75 3.15
C ILE A 64 18.40 -6.59 3.50
N LEU A 65 17.97 -5.81 2.50
CA LEU A 65 16.85 -4.88 2.65
C LEU A 65 15.59 -5.63 2.24
N PHE A 66 14.71 -5.90 3.20
CA PHE A 66 13.56 -6.78 3.05
C PHE A 66 12.27 -5.96 3.12
N TYR A 67 11.57 -5.81 2.00
CA TYR A 67 10.26 -5.17 1.98
C TYR A 67 9.19 -6.18 2.41
N THR A 68 8.48 -5.87 3.50
CA THR A 68 7.30 -6.61 3.95
C THR A 68 6.11 -6.16 3.12
N GLY A 69 5.86 -6.85 2.00
CA GLY A 69 4.76 -6.55 1.10
C GLY A 69 3.42 -6.52 1.82
N ASN A 70 2.52 -5.68 1.32
CA ASN A 70 1.26 -5.36 1.97
C ASN A 70 0.09 -5.55 1.00
N GLU A 71 -0.94 -4.72 1.07
CA GLU A 71 -2.26 -4.90 0.46
C GLU A 71 -2.31 -4.69 -1.08
N GLY A 72 -1.35 -5.25 -1.82
CA GLY A 72 -1.29 -5.10 -3.28
C GLY A 72 -0.26 -6.00 -3.96
N ASP A 73 -0.16 -5.85 -5.29
CA ASP A 73 0.85 -6.55 -6.08
C ASP A 73 2.26 -6.10 -5.68
N ILE A 74 3.15 -7.05 -5.39
CA ILE A 74 4.51 -6.75 -4.91
C ILE A 74 5.35 -5.94 -5.91
N GLU A 75 5.07 -6.04 -7.21
CA GLU A 75 5.77 -5.29 -8.25
C GLU A 75 5.45 -3.79 -8.15
N LEU A 76 4.22 -3.41 -7.73
CA LEU A 76 3.87 -2.01 -7.49
C LEU A 76 4.76 -1.41 -6.39
N PHE A 77 4.96 -2.13 -5.29
CA PHE A 77 5.81 -1.67 -4.19
C PHE A 77 7.28 -1.62 -4.58
N ALA A 78 7.76 -2.60 -5.36
CA ALA A 78 9.12 -2.59 -5.89
C ALA A 78 9.37 -1.36 -6.78
N GLN A 79 8.44 -1.00 -7.66
CA GLN A 79 8.57 0.16 -8.54
C GLN A 79 8.44 1.51 -7.82
N ASN A 80 7.78 1.57 -6.67
CA ASN A 80 7.52 2.83 -5.95
C ASN A 80 8.34 3.01 -4.66
N THR A 81 9.15 2.01 -4.26
CA THR A 81 10.05 2.12 -3.10
C THR A 81 11.49 2.45 -3.53
N GLY A 82 11.64 3.53 -4.30
CA GLY A 82 12.94 3.95 -4.87
C GLY A 82 14.06 4.07 -3.85
N PHE A 83 13.75 4.48 -2.62
CA PHE A 83 14.71 4.61 -1.55
C PHE A 83 15.48 3.31 -1.23
N MET A 84 14.84 2.14 -1.32
CA MET A 84 15.56 0.87 -1.14
C MET A 84 16.59 0.62 -2.25
N TRP A 85 16.22 0.94 -3.49
CA TRP A 85 17.10 0.84 -4.66
C TRP A 85 18.27 1.81 -4.59
N GLU A 86 18.07 3.01 -4.03
CA GLU A 86 19.13 3.99 -3.79
C GLU A 86 20.08 3.58 -2.65
N LEU A 87 19.58 2.88 -1.63
CA LEU A 87 20.37 2.40 -0.50
C LEU A 87 21.19 1.15 -0.83
N ALA A 88 20.65 0.24 -1.64
CA ALA A 88 21.31 -1.02 -1.99
C ALA A 88 22.76 -0.87 -2.47
N PRO A 89 23.11 -0.01 -3.44
CA PRO A 89 24.50 0.17 -3.87
C PRO A 89 25.40 0.78 -2.78
N LYS A 90 24.86 1.66 -1.93
CA LYS A 90 25.62 2.30 -0.84
C LYS A 90 25.95 1.31 0.28
N LEU A 91 25.03 0.40 0.57
CA LEU A 91 25.15 -0.61 1.62
C LEU A 91 25.72 -1.94 1.13
N LYS A 92 25.94 -2.07 -0.19
CA LYS A 92 26.21 -3.35 -0.85
C LYS A 92 25.19 -4.42 -0.44
N ALA A 93 23.90 -4.07 -0.52
CA ALA A 93 22.82 -4.89 0.02
C ALA A 93 22.13 -5.72 -1.07
N SER A 94 21.60 -6.88 -0.67
CA SER A 94 20.59 -7.60 -1.45
C SER A 94 19.22 -6.96 -1.21
N LEU A 95 18.40 -6.87 -2.25
CA LEU A 95 17.00 -6.45 -2.15
C LEU A 95 16.09 -7.66 -2.22
N VAL A 96 15.14 -7.73 -1.29
CA VAL A 96 14.07 -8.73 -1.29
C VAL A 96 12.74 -8.02 -1.08
N PHE A 97 11.78 -8.24 -1.98
CA PHE A 97 10.40 -7.79 -1.82
C PHE A 97 9.51 -9.02 -1.71
N ALA A 98 8.99 -9.31 -0.52
CA ALA A 98 8.14 -10.48 -0.30
C ALA A 98 6.67 -10.09 -0.44
N GLU A 99 5.94 -10.79 -1.31
CA GLU A 99 4.50 -10.54 -1.48
C GLU A 99 3.70 -10.99 -0.27
N HIS A 100 2.65 -10.26 0.07
CA HIS A 100 1.74 -10.65 1.14
C HIS A 100 0.84 -11.80 0.69
N ARG A 101 0.55 -12.77 1.57
CA ARG A 101 -0.48 -13.79 1.30
C ARG A 101 -1.83 -13.14 0.97
N PHE A 102 -2.57 -13.72 0.01
CA PHE A 102 -3.81 -13.17 -0.52
C PHE A 102 -3.67 -11.83 -1.26
N TYR A 103 -2.50 -11.51 -1.82
CA TYR A 103 -2.36 -10.36 -2.71
C TYR A 103 -1.51 -10.72 -3.94
N GLY A 104 -1.71 -9.97 -5.02
CA GLY A 104 -1.02 -10.20 -6.29
C GLY A 104 -1.18 -11.63 -6.81
N LYS A 105 -0.07 -12.35 -6.91
CA LYS A 105 -0.03 -13.74 -7.39
C LYS A 105 0.13 -14.75 -6.27
N THR A 106 0.17 -14.28 -5.02
CA THR A 106 0.31 -15.10 -3.82
C THR A 106 -1.07 -15.44 -3.26
N LEU A 107 -1.72 -16.42 -3.87
CA LEU A 107 -3.08 -16.81 -3.54
C LEU A 107 -3.12 -18.25 -3.00
N PRO A 108 -3.34 -18.47 -1.68
CA PRO A 108 -3.26 -19.80 -1.08
C PRO A 108 -4.22 -20.83 -1.68
N PHE A 109 -5.35 -20.39 -2.22
CA PHE A 109 -6.35 -21.24 -2.88
C PHE A 109 -6.60 -20.81 -4.33
N GLY A 110 -5.65 -20.10 -4.95
CA GLY A 110 -5.86 -19.50 -6.28
C GLY A 110 -7.08 -18.58 -6.29
N ASN A 111 -7.94 -18.71 -7.31
CA ASN A 111 -9.16 -17.90 -7.44
C ASN A 111 -10.14 -18.10 -6.26
N ALA A 112 -10.07 -19.24 -5.57
CA ALA A 112 -10.95 -19.55 -4.45
C ALA A 112 -10.59 -18.83 -3.15
N SER A 113 -9.47 -18.10 -3.12
CA SER A 113 -8.92 -17.48 -1.90
C SER A 113 -9.92 -16.54 -1.20
N TYR A 114 -10.81 -15.89 -1.94
CA TYR A 114 -11.81 -14.96 -1.39
C TYR A 114 -13.24 -15.51 -1.38
N GLU A 115 -13.46 -16.77 -1.80
CA GLU A 115 -14.81 -17.31 -2.00
C GLU A 115 -15.59 -17.51 -0.70
N SER A 116 -14.91 -17.75 0.43
CA SER A 116 -15.59 -18.05 1.69
C SER A 116 -14.76 -17.67 2.91
N PRO A 117 -15.40 -17.50 4.10
CA PRO A 117 -14.69 -17.33 5.37
C PRO A 117 -13.70 -18.46 5.69
N ARG A 118 -13.92 -19.68 5.17
CA ARG A 118 -13.00 -20.81 5.36
C ARG A 118 -11.70 -20.64 4.58
N HIS A 119 -11.74 -20.02 3.41
CA HIS A 119 -10.54 -19.68 2.65
C HIS A 119 -9.88 -18.41 3.19
N LEU A 120 -10.68 -17.39 3.53
CA LEU A 120 -10.18 -16.13 4.09
C LEU A 120 -9.61 -16.25 5.50
N GLY A 121 -9.94 -17.30 6.25
CA GLY A 121 -9.46 -17.49 7.62
C GLY A 121 -7.93 -17.53 7.79
N TYR A 122 -7.18 -17.72 6.70
CA TYR A 122 -5.71 -17.70 6.70
C TYR A 122 -5.11 -16.33 6.36
N LEU A 123 -5.95 -15.31 6.11
CA LEU A 123 -5.53 -13.93 5.86
C LEU A 123 -5.44 -13.16 7.18
N THR A 124 -4.31 -13.29 7.86
CA THR A 124 -3.99 -12.50 9.07
C THR A 124 -2.57 -11.94 8.98
N SER A 125 -2.31 -10.87 9.74
CA SER A 125 -0.97 -10.29 9.86
C SER A 125 0.04 -11.28 10.44
N GLU A 126 -0.36 -12.09 11.42
CA GLU A 126 0.47 -13.08 12.08
C GLU A 126 0.96 -14.14 11.10
N GLN A 127 0.06 -14.61 10.24
CA GLN A 127 0.36 -15.56 9.18
C GLN A 127 1.30 -14.96 8.12
N ALA A 128 1.08 -13.70 7.73
CA ALA A 128 1.98 -13.00 6.80
C ALA A 128 3.38 -12.78 7.40
N LEU A 129 3.48 -12.39 8.68
CA LEU A 129 4.76 -12.28 9.38
C LEU A 129 5.49 -13.63 9.47
N ALA A 130 4.75 -14.72 9.66
CA ALA A 130 5.31 -16.07 9.66
C ALA A 130 5.77 -16.50 8.25
N ASP A 131 5.09 -16.10 7.18
CA ASP A 131 5.57 -16.29 5.80
C ASP A 131 6.91 -15.58 5.57
N PHE A 132 7.03 -14.33 6.02
CA PHE A 132 8.27 -13.57 5.89
C PHE A 132 9.41 -14.19 6.70
N ALA A 133 9.12 -14.65 7.92
CA ALA A 133 10.09 -15.38 8.75
C ALA A 133 10.54 -16.67 8.07
N TYR A 134 9.60 -17.44 7.53
CA TYR A 134 9.87 -18.69 6.82
C TYR A 134 10.72 -18.44 5.58
N LEU A 135 10.38 -17.43 4.77
CA LEU A 135 11.17 -17.02 3.61
C LEU A 135 12.61 -16.66 4.00
N LEU A 136 12.79 -15.82 5.03
CA LEU A 136 14.13 -15.45 5.51
C LEU A 136 14.94 -16.65 6.00
N ALA A 137 14.29 -17.62 6.65
CA ALA A 137 14.97 -18.86 7.07
C ALA A 137 15.51 -19.67 5.88
N GLN A 138 14.84 -19.61 4.72
CA GLN A 138 15.28 -20.30 3.50
C GLN A 138 16.38 -19.53 2.75
N ILE A 139 16.26 -18.21 2.63
CA ILE A 139 17.18 -17.40 1.80
C ILE A 139 18.37 -16.81 2.57
N ASN A 140 18.32 -16.82 3.90
CA ASN A 140 19.38 -16.33 4.78
C ASN A 140 19.65 -17.33 5.93
N PRO A 141 19.94 -18.61 5.62
CA PRO A 141 20.12 -19.63 6.64
C PRO A 141 21.34 -19.32 7.50
N SER A 142 21.24 -19.61 8.79
CA SER A 142 22.38 -19.60 9.72
C SER A 142 22.60 -21.00 10.27
N ASN A 143 23.86 -21.29 10.63
CA ASN A 143 24.22 -22.51 11.30
C ASN A 143 25.35 -22.23 12.31
N ARG A 144 25.95 -23.28 12.90
CA ARG A 144 27.00 -23.11 13.92
C ARG A 144 28.26 -22.38 13.41
N THR A 145 28.50 -22.36 12.11
CA THR A 145 29.72 -21.79 11.50
C THR A 145 29.46 -20.56 10.65
N VAL A 146 28.21 -20.35 10.18
CA VAL A 146 27.81 -19.23 9.34
C VAL A 146 26.70 -18.44 10.04
N ARG A 147 26.96 -17.17 10.34
CA ARG A 147 25.96 -16.25 10.89
C ARG A 147 25.03 -15.75 9.77
N ALA A 148 23.74 -15.60 10.09
CA ALA A 148 22.80 -14.94 9.19
C ALA A 148 23.24 -13.51 8.92
N ARG A 149 23.03 -13.05 7.69
CA ARG A 149 23.28 -11.66 7.28
C ARG A 149 22.31 -10.73 8.02
N PRO A 150 22.71 -9.50 8.37
CA PRO A 150 21.79 -8.51 8.93
C PRO A 150 20.63 -8.24 7.97
N VAL A 151 19.41 -8.17 8.51
CA VAL A 151 18.20 -7.89 7.74
C VAL A 151 17.57 -6.61 8.26
N VAL A 152 17.27 -5.66 7.37
CA VAL A 152 16.47 -4.47 7.70
C VAL A 152 15.13 -4.59 7.01
N ALA A 153 14.04 -4.62 7.78
CA ALA A 153 12.69 -4.65 7.24
C ALA A 153 12.26 -3.24 6.79
N PHE A 154 11.58 -3.16 5.66
CA PHE A 154 11.03 -1.93 5.09
C PHE A 154 9.55 -2.12 4.81
N GLY A 155 8.77 -1.05 4.96
CA GLY A 155 7.40 -1.02 4.47
C GLY A 155 6.77 0.35 4.62
N GLY A 156 5.78 0.62 3.77
CA GLY A 156 4.93 1.82 3.82
C GLY A 156 3.49 1.46 4.19
N SER A 157 2.74 2.36 4.82
CA SER A 157 1.33 2.11 5.18
C SER A 157 1.21 0.85 6.08
N TYR A 158 0.31 -0.09 5.78
CA TYR A 158 0.22 -1.40 6.42
C TYR A 158 1.52 -2.21 6.28
N GLY A 159 2.25 -2.09 5.17
CA GLY A 159 3.60 -2.64 5.04
C GLY A 159 4.55 -2.10 6.10
N GLY A 160 4.42 -0.83 6.48
CA GLY A 160 5.20 -0.25 7.58
C GLY A 160 4.79 -0.82 8.94
N MET A 161 3.50 -1.09 9.15
CA MET A 161 3.02 -1.78 10.36
C MET A 161 3.63 -3.19 10.43
N LEU A 162 3.61 -3.93 9.31
CA LEU A 162 4.25 -5.24 9.18
C LEU A 162 5.74 -5.17 9.46
N ALA A 163 6.49 -4.22 8.88
CA ALA A 163 7.92 -4.06 9.13
C ALA A 163 8.22 -3.84 10.62
N ALA A 164 7.45 -2.96 11.29
CA ALA A 164 7.57 -2.72 12.73
C ALA A 164 7.28 -3.99 13.54
N TRP A 165 6.14 -4.64 13.30
CA TRP A 165 5.75 -5.86 13.99
C TRP A 165 6.70 -7.02 13.72
N PHE A 166 7.26 -7.10 12.51
CA PHE A 166 8.22 -8.13 12.15
C PHE A 166 9.49 -8.01 12.99
N ARG A 167 10.02 -6.79 13.14
CA ARG A 167 11.13 -6.53 14.08
C ARG A 167 10.76 -6.81 15.52
N MET A 168 9.55 -6.46 15.97
CA MET A 168 9.11 -6.70 17.35
C MET A 168 8.96 -8.20 17.68
N LYS A 169 8.42 -8.99 16.76
CA LYS A 169 8.09 -10.41 16.97
C LYS A 169 9.23 -11.36 16.58
N TYR A 170 10.04 -10.99 15.58
CA TYR A 170 11.17 -11.78 15.09
C TYR A 170 12.50 -11.00 15.16
N PRO A 171 12.88 -10.44 16.34
CA PRO A 171 14.10 -9.63 16.46
C PRO A 171 15.39 -10.42 16.25
N HIS A 172 15.31 -11.75 16.30
CA HIS A 172 16.41 -12.67 16.03
C HIS A 172 16.65 -12.89 14.52
N MET A 173 15.69 -12.54 13.66
CA MET A 173 15.82 -12.60 12.20
C MET A 173 16.00 -11.20 11.58
N VAL A 174 15.30 -10.19 12.12
CA VAL A 174 15.28 -8.83 11.59
C VAL A 174 16.06 -7.92 12.52
N THR A 175 17.17 -7.34 12.05
CA THR A 175 18.08 -6.45 12.80
C THR A 175 17.46 -5.08 13.10
N GLY A 176 16.65 -4.54 12.21
CA GLY A 176 15.98 -3.25 12.37
C GLY A 176 14.82 -3.08 11.37
N ALA A 177 14.02 -2.04 11.54
CA ALA A 177 12.89 -1.77 10.65
C ALA A 177 12.76 -0.27 10.31
N ILE A 178 12.44 0.03 9.06
CA ILE A 178 11.98 1.33 8.58
C ILE A 178 10.48 1.22 8.30
N ALA A 179 9.68 1.67 9.27
CA ALA A 179 8.22 1.67 9.22
C ALA A 179 7.70 3.04 8.74
N ALA A 180 7.67 3.24 7.42
CA ALA A 180 7.32 4.53 6.83
C ALA A 180 5.80 4.76 6.86
N SER A 181 5.37 5.89 7.43
CA SER A 181 3.94 6.27 7.52
C SER A 181 3.03 5.16 8.04
N ALA A 182 3.52 4.37 9.00
CA ALA A 182 2.81 3.21 9.56
C ALA A 182 1.82 3.64 10.65
N PRO A 183 0.49 3.50 10.45
CA PRO A 183 -0.51 3.97 11.39
C PRO A 183 -0.74 2.98 12.56
N ILE A 184 0.34 2.54 13.22
CA ILE A 184 0.30 1.50 14.27
C ILE A 184 -0.58 1.87 15.49
N ARG A 185 -0.88 3.16 15.69
CA ARG A 185 -1.74 3.65 16.78
C ARG A 185 -3.18 3.92 16.37
N GLN A 186 -3.55 3.66 15.11
CA GLN A 186 -4.88 4.01 14.59
C GLN A 186 -6.03 3.25 15.30
N PHE A 187 -5.72 2.14 15.97
CA PHE A 187 -6.69 1.37 16.77
C PHE A 187 -7.16 2.09 18.04
N ASP A 188 -6.34 3.00 18.59
CA ASP A 188 -6.63 3.75 19.82
C ASP A 188 -6.76 5.26 19.54
N THR A 189 -6.88 5.65 18.27
CA THR A 189 -6.97 7.05 17.84
C THR A 189 -8.43 7.44 17.61
N ASP A 190 -8.79 8.68 17.95
CA ASP A 190 -10.12 9.21 17.65
C ASP A 190 -10.44 9.14 16.15
N CYS A 191 -11.64 8.64 15.81
CA CYS A 191 -12.04 8.40 14.42
C CYS A 191 -12.03 9.67 13.56
N GLY A 192 -12.18 10.86 14.15
CA GLY A 192 -12.20 12.13 13.43
C GLY A 192 -10.83 12.62 12.99
N VAL A 193 -9.75 12.14 13.61
CA VAL A 193 -8.39 12.68 13.41
C VAL A 193 -7.93 12.59 11.96
N PHE A 194 -8.21 11.48 11.28
CA PHE A 194 -7.85 11.30 9.87
C PHE A 194 -8.46 12.41 8.99
N ASN A 195 -9.77 12.64 9.14
CA ASN A 195 -10.50 13.65 8.37
C ASN A 195 -10.11 15.09 8.75
N GLN A 196 -9.75 15.33 10.02
CA GLN A 196 -9.23 16.62 10.46
C GLN A 196 -7.88 16.93 9.80
N ILE A 197 -6.97 15.95 9.76
CA ILE A 197 -5.68 16.09 9.08
C ILE A 197 -5.89 16.30 7.57
N LEU A 198 -6.73 15.47 6.94
CA LEU A 198 -7.09 15.61 5.52
C LEU A 198 -7.60 17.03 5.23
N THR A 199 -8.53 17.55 6.02
CA THR A 199 -9.02 18.93 5.88
C THR A 199 -7.90 19.96 6.02
N SER A 200 -6.97 19.74 6.94
CA SER A 200 -5.83 20.64 7.17
C SER A 200 -4.88 20.68 5.96
N VAL A 201 -4.68 19.56 5.26
CA VAL A 201 -3.84 19.51 4.03
C VAL A 201 -4.36 20.50 3.00
N PHE A 202 -5.67 20.49 2.72
CA PHE A 202 -6.27 21.44 1.77
C PHE A 202 -6.28 22.88 2.28
N SER A 203 -6.21 23.10 3.59
CA SER A 203 -6.11 24.43 4.18
C SER A 203 -4.71 25.03 4.01
N VAL A 204 -3.67 24.19 4.08
CA VAL A 204 -2.26 24.62 4.10
C VAL A 204 -1.59 24.54 2.73
N ALA A 205 -1.88 23.51 1.93
CA ALA A 205 -1.19 23.25 0.67
C ALA A 205 -1.47 24.27 -0.44
N TYR A 206 -2.60 24.99 -0.37
CA TYR A 206 -2.98 26.00 -1.37
C TYR A 206 -3.40 27.33 -0.74
N THR A 207 -4.64 27.40 -0.26
CA THR A 207 -5.20 28.58 0.42
C THR A 207 -6.21 28.10 1.45
N LYS A 208 -6.39 28.87 2.52
CA LYS A 208 -7.41 28.56 3.54
C LYS A 208 -8.81 28.45 2.92
N GLU A 209 -9.07 29.25 1.89
CA GLU A 209 -10.31 29.27 1.10
C GLU A 209 -10.60 27.93 0.43
N CYS A 210 -9.59 27.12 0.07
CA CYS A 210 -9.80 25.81 -0.54
C CYS A 210 -10.59 24.89 0.39
N SER A 211 -10.10 24.68 1.61
CA SER A 211 -10.79 23.88 2.63
C SER A 211 -12.20 24.41 2.95
N LEU A 212 -12.38 25.73 3.00
CA LEU A 212 -13.69 26.36 3.25
C LEU A 212 -14.66 26.16 2.08
N ASN A 213 -14.18 26.23 0.84
CA ASN A 213 -15.00 26.02 -0.35
C ASN A 213 -15.42 24.55 -0.49
N ILE A 214 -14.52 23.61 -0.19
CA ILE A 214 -14.86 22.18 -0.08
C ILE A 214 -15.95 21.99 0.97
N GLY A 215 -15.77 22.54 2.18
CA GLY A 215 -16.76 22.48 3.25
C GLY A 215 -18.14 23.04 2.85
N ARG A 216 -18.18 24.19 2.19
CA ARG A 216 -19.44 24.79 1.69
C ARG A 216 -20.09 23.98 0.57
N SER A 217 -19.28 23.30 -0.25
CA SER A 217 -19.79 22.54 -1.40
C SER A 217 -20.76 21.44 -0.99
N TRP A 218 -20.57 20.83 0.19
CA TRP A 218 -21.46 19.77 0.69
C TRP A 218 -22.90 20.24 0.86
N ASP A 219 -23.11 21.42 1.44
CA ASP A 219 -24.46 21.97 1.61
C ASP A 219 -25.05 22.43 0.28
N VAL A 220 -24.23 22.98 -0.62
CA VAL A 220 -24.66 23.32 -1.98
C VAL A 220 -25.16 22.06 -2.71
N LEU A 221 -24.38 20.98 -2.69
CA LEU A 221 -24.74 19.72 -3.34
C LEU A 221 -26.02 19.09 -2.74
N LYS A 222 -26.17 19.12 -1.42
CA LYS A 222 -27.41 18.70 -0.72
C LYS A 222 -28.62 19.55 -1.14
N ASN A 223 -28.47 20.86 -1.27
CA ASN A 223 -29.57 21.73 -1.68
C ASN A 223 -29.99 21.44 -3.13
N TYR A 224 -29.04 21.23 -4.04
CA TYR A 224 -29.35 20.82 -5.41
C TYR A 224 -30.05 19.46 -5.47
N SER A 225 -29.71 18.52 -4.58
CA SER A 225 -30.32 17.19 -4.56
C SER A 225 -31.80 17.17 -4.12
N SER A 226 -32.29 18.29 -3.58
CA SER A 226 -33.66 18.43 -3.06
C SER A 226 -34.74 18.61 -4.14
N SER A 227 -34.35 18.71 -5.42
CA SER A 227 -35.28 18.92 -6.54
C SER A 227 -34.85 18.18 -7.81
N ALA A 228 -35.80 17.86 -8.67
CA ALA A 228 -35.53 17.20 -9.95
C ALA A 228 -34.65 18.06 -10.88
N ASP A 229 -34.90 19.37 -10.96
CA ASP A 229 -34.08 20.29 -11.75
C ASP A 229 -32.67 20.43 -11.19
N GLY A 230 -32.52 20.39 -9.86
CA GLY A 230 -31.22 20.42 -9.22
C GLY A 230 -30.40 19.15 -9.49
N LEU A 231 -31.02 17.97 -9.40
CA LEU A 231 -30.40 16.70 -9.81
C LEU A 231 -30.02 16.69 -11.29
N LYS A 232 -30.89 17.21 -12.17
CA LYS A 232 -30.57 17.40 -13.60
C LYS A 232 -29.33 18.27 -13.79
N THR A 233 -29.26 19.39 -13.06
CA THR A 233 -28.10 20.29 -13.09
C THR A 233 -26.82 19.58 -12.64
N LEU A 234 -26.87 18.79 -11.56
CA LEU A 234 -25.72 18.02 -11.10
C LEU A 234 -25.25 17.02 -12.16
N ASN A 235 -26.18 16.28 -12.76
CA ASN A 235 -25.86 15.32 -13.83
C ASN A 235 -25.21 15.99 -15.05
N GLU A 236 -25.69 17.15 -15.46
CA GLU A 236 -25.13 17.91 -16.59
C GLU A 236 -23.72 18.47 -16.28
N LYS A 237 -23.50 18.95 -15.05
CA LYS A 237 -22.22 19.57 -14.64
C LYS A 237 -21.13 18.55 -14.40
N PHE A 238 -21.43 17.48 -13.67
CA PHE A 238 -20.46 16.45 -13.28
C PHE A 238 -20.34 15.32 -14.29
N LYS A 239 -21.28 15.20 -15.24
CA LYS A 239 -21.26 14.23 -16.36
C LYS A 239 -21.08 12.80 -15.87
N PHE A 240 -21.86 12.40 -14.87
CA PHE A 240 -21.81 11.04 -14.34
C PHE A 240 -22.15 10.00 -15.42
N CYS A 241 -21.52 8.83 -15.36
CA CYS A 241 -21.84 7.71 -16.26
C CYS A 241 -23.26 7.17 -16.02
N SER A 242 -23.75 7.28 -14.79
CA SER A 242 -25.12 6.95 -14.39
C SER A 242 -25.69 8.14 -13.64
N ASN A 243 -26.83 8.64 -14.11
CA ASN A 243 -27.44 9.83 -13.55
C ASN A 243 -27.92 9.58 -12.12
N LEU A 244 -27.74 10.58 -11.26
CA LEU A 244 -28.35 10.65 -9.93
C LEU A 244 -29.84 10.89 -10.08
N THR A 245 -30.65 10.09 -9.38
CA THR A 245 -32.11 10.06 -9.51
C THR A 245 -32.84 10.51 -8.25
N LYS A 246 -32.19 10.40 -7.09
CA LYS A 246 -32.74 10.75 -5.77
C LYS A 246 -31.69 11.43 -4.90
N ALA A 247 -32.14 12.12 -3.85
CA ALA A 247 -31.26 12.88 -2.96
C ALA A 247 -30.23 11.98 -2.24
N GLU A 248 -30.59 10.73 -1.97
CA GLU A 248 -29.75 9.73 -1.35
C GLU A 248 -28.57 9.33 -2.25
N ASP A 249 -28.70 9.44 -3.58
CA ASP A 249 -27.58 9.15 -4.50
C ASP A 249 -26.46 10.20 -4.34
N VAL A 250 -26.81 11.45 -3.99
CA VAL A 250 -25.83 12.51 -3.72
C VAL A 250 -25.11 12.24 -2.40
N THR A 251 -25.85 11.96 -1.34
CA THR A 251 -25.29 11.83 0.01
C THR A 251 -24.62 10.48 0.28
N GLY A 252 -25.11 9.40 -0.33
CA GLY A 252 -24.61 8.04 -0.10
C GLY A 252 -23.72 7.47 -1.20
N THR A 253 -23.57 8.16 -2.34
CA THR A 253 -22.68 7.70 -3.43
C THR A 253 -21.73 8.80 -3.86
N PHE A 254 -22.27 9.97 -4.21
CA PHE A 254 -21.41 11.05 -4.71
C PHE A 254 -20.51 11.65 -3.62
N PHE A 255 -21.00 11.76 -2.39
CA PHE A 255 -20.17 12.24 -1.28
C PHE A 255 -19.07 11.25 -0.94
N ASP A 256 -19.35 9.96 -0.90
CA ASP A 256 -18.35 8.92 -0.66
C ASP A 256 -17.25 9.00 -1.73
N TYR A 257 -17.62 9.10 -3.01
CA TYR A 257 -16.67 9.33 -4.10
C TYR A 257 -15.81 10.58 -3.90
N LEU A 258 -16.41 11.71 -3.51
CA LEU A 258 -15.66 12.95 -3.29
C LEU A 258 -14.73 12.84 -2.07
N ILE A 259 -15.16 12.19 -0.99
CA ILE A 259 -14.33 11.91 0.19
C ILE A 259 -13.12 11.08 -0.22
N ASP A 260 -13.30 10.03 -1.03
CA ASP A 260 -12.20 9.23 -1.56
C ASP A 260 -11.26 10.04 -2.45
N VAL A 261 -11.79 10.92 -3.32
CA VAL A 261 -10.96 11.81 -4.15
C VAL A 261 -10.10 12.73 -3.28
N TYR A 262 -10.68 13.38 -2.26
CA TYR A 262 -9.92 14.24 -1.37
C TYR A 262 -8.92 13.45 -0.52
N GLY A 263 -9.27 12.24 -0.07
CA GLY A 263 -8.38 11.34 0.64
C GLY A 263 -7.16 10.95 -0.20
N ASN A 264 -7.39 10.49 -1.42
CA ASN A 264 -6.33 10.11 -2.35
C ASN A 264 -5.40 11.30 -2.66
N LEU A 265 -5.94 12.48 -2.93
CA LEU A 265 -5.14 13.68 -3.20
C LEU A 265 -4.29 14.11 -2.00
N ALA A 266 -4.77 13.92 -0.77
CA ALA A 266 -4.02 14.28 0.43
C ALA A 266 -2.88 13.29 0.77
N MET A 267 -2.88 12.10 0.16
CA MET A 267 -1.94 11.02 0.42
C MET A 267 -0.82 10.89 -0.63
N ILE A 268 -0.85 11.71 -1.69
CA ILE A 268 0.17 11.79 -2.75
C ILE A 268 1.09 12.99 -2.49
#